data_AF-A0A2R6E8X5-F1
#
_entry.id   AF-A0A2R6E8X5-F1
#
_cell.length_a   1.000
_cell.length_b   1.000
_cell.length_c   1.000
_cell.angle_alpha   90.00
_cell.angle_beta   90.00
_cell.angle_gamma   90.00
#
_symmetry.space_group_name_H-M   'P 1'
#
loop_
_entity.id
_entity.type
_entity.pdbx_description
1 polymer ?
#
loop_
_entity_poly.entity_id
_entity_poly.type
_entity_poly.pdbx_seq_one_letter_code
_entity_poly.pdbx_strand_id
1 'polypeptide(L)'
;MKQAIVARADLGMGEGKLAAQVAHASLMASEDADRRDRSEWKGSGQKKVVLQDTQLEPGTVTALAVGPAPEDLVDRVTGDLSLY
;
A
#
# COMPACT_ATOMS: atom_id res chain seq x y z
N MET A 1 7.47 10.82 4.82
CA MET A 1 7.48 9.66 3.90
C MET A 1 6.44 8.67 4.35
N LYS A 2 5.67 8.09 3.43
CA LYS A 2 4.74 7.00 3.75
C LYS A 2 4.61 6.01 2.60
N GLN A 3 4.03 4.87 2.91
CA GLN A 3 3.54 3.91 1.94
C GLN A 3 2.03 3.74 2.16
N ALA A 4 1.24 3.81 1.09
CA ALA A 4 -0.17 3.43 1.12
C ALA A 4 -0.32 2.04 0.50
N ILE A 5 -1.02 1.13 1.16
CA ILE A 5 -1.34 -0.18 0.61
C ILE A 5 -2.85 -0.26 0.37
N VAL A 6 -3.25 -0.36 -0.89
CA VAL A 6 -4.65 -0.47 -1.30
C VAL A 6 -4.99 -1.95 -1.43
N ALA A 7 -5.95 -2.42 -0.66
CA ALA A 7 -6.47 -3.78 -0.74
C ALA A 7 -7.89 -3.81 -1.29
N ARG A 8 -8.21 -4.90 -2.00
CA ARG A 8 -9.57 -5.12 -2.51
C ARG A 8 -10.51 -5.56 -1.41
N ALA A 9 -11.54 -4.77 -1.14
CA ALA A 9 -12.57 -5.13 -0.15
C ALA A 9 -13.63 -6.10 -0.71
N ASP A 10 -13.80 -6.15 -2.03
CA ASP A 10 -14.84 -6.93 -2.71
C ASP A 10 -14.54 -8.44 -2.79
N LEU A 11 -13.31 -8.85 -2.51
CA LEU A 11 -12.87 -10.26 -2.59
C LEU A 11 -13.23 -11.10 -1.35
N GLY A 12 -13.84 -10.52 -0.32
CA GLY A 12 -14.20 -11.23 0.90
C GLY A 12 -12.99 -11.87 1.61
N MET A 13 -11.83 -11.21 1.55
CA MET A 13 -10.62 -11.73 2.18
C MET A 13 -10.77 -11.73 3.71
N GLY A 14 -10.51 -12.87 4.35
CA GLY A 14 -10.36 -12.92 5.81
C GLY A 14 -9.13 -12.12 6.27
N GLU A 15 -9.15 -11.65 7.52
CA GLU A 15 -8.13 -10.76 8.10
C GLU A 15 -6.69 -11.25 7.90
N GLY A 16 -6.44 -12.55 8.12
CA GLY A 16 -5.10 -13.13 7.93
C GLY A 16 -4.64 -13.11 6.47
N LYS A 17 -5.55 -13.34 5.53
CA LYS A 17 -5.24 -13.27 4.09
C LYS A 17 -4.96 -11.82 3.69
N LEU A 18 -5.77 -10.88 4.13
CA LEU A 18 -5.55 -9.45 3.93
C LEU A 18 -4.17 -9.02 4.43
N ALA A 19 -3.85 -9.34 5.69
CA ALA A 19 -2.57 -8.96 6.30
C ALA A 19 -1.37 -9.50 5.51
N ALA A 20 -1.45 -10.76 5.04
CA ALA A 20 -0.42 -11.36 4.21
C ALA A 20 -0.25 -10.64 2.86
N GLN A 21 -1.35 -10.32 2.18
CA GLN A 21 -1.29 -9.60 0.89
C GLN A 21 -0.76 -8.17 1.06
N VAL A 22 -1.17 -7.48 2.13
CA VAL A 22 -0.67 -6.14 2.47
C VAL A 22 0.84 -6.18 2.73
N ALA A 23 1.32 -7.18 3.46
CA ALA A 23 2.75 -7.36 3.73
C ALA A 23 3.54 -7.61 2.45
N HIS A 24 3.04 -8.47 1.55
CA HIS A 24 3.68 -8.71 0.26
C HIS A 24 3.77 -7.44 -0.59
N ALA A 25 2.67 -6.71 -0.74
CA ALA A 25 2.65 -5.46 -1.50
C ALA A 25 3.61 -4.42 -0.91
N SER A 26 3.62 -4.29 0.41
CA SER A 26 4.54 -3.39 1.13
C SER A 26 6.01 -3.72 0.86
N LEU A 27 6.38 -5.01 0.95
CA LEU A 27 7.74 -5.46 0.73
C LEU A 27 8.19 -5.20 -0.71
N MET A 28 7.42 -5.66 -1.69
CA MET A 28 7.75 -5.51 -3.12
C MET A 28 7.95 -4.03 -3.48
N ALA A 29 7.01 -3.16 -3.12
CA ALA A 29 7.14 -1.73 -3.40
C ALA A 29 8.32 -1.08 -2.67
N SER A 30 8.73 -1.60 -1.50
CA SER A 30 9.96 -1.16 -0.84
C SER A 30 11.22 -1.68 -1.52
N GLU A 31 11.19 -2.84 -2.18
CA GLU A 31 12.32 -3.38 -2.91
C GLU A 31 12.56 -2.62 -4.22
N ASP A 32 11.48 -2.20 -4.87
CA ASP A 32 11.47 -1.44 -6.12
C ASP A 32 11.75 0.08 -5.94
N ALA A 33 11.61 0.61 -4.73
CA ALA A 33 11.82 2.03 -4.45
C ALA A 33 13.31 2.45 -4.49
N ASP A 34 13.55 3.73 -4.80
CA ASP A 34 14.89 4.31 -4.74
C ASP A 34 15.53 4.11 -3.37
N ARG A 35 16.84 3.85 -3.35
CA ARG A 35 17.58 3.55 -2.13
C ARG A 35 17.47 4.67 -1.09
N ARG A 36 17.43 5.94 -1.52
CA ARG A 36 17.28 7.11 -0.66
C ARG A 36 15.88 7.15 -0.06
N ASP A 37 14.84 7.05 -0.88
CA ASP A 37 13.44 7.10 -0.43
C ASP A 37 13.13 5.96 0.55
N ARG A 38 13.63 4.77 0.25
CA ARG A 38 13.56 3.61 1.14
C ARG A 38 14.29 3.84 2.46
N SER A 39 15.49 4.42 2.42
CA SER A 39 16.27 4.70 3.63
C SER A 39 15.60 5.76 4.50
N GLU A 40 15.07 6.82 3.89
CA GLU A 40 14.38 7.90 4.59
C GLU A 40 13.09 7.40 5.23
N TRP A 41 12.27 6.66 4.48
CA TRP A 41 11.07 6.01 5.02
C TRP A 41 11.40 5.05 6.16
N LYS A 42 12.49 4.28 6.05
CA LYS A 42 12.99 3.43 7.14
C LYS A 42 13.39 4.24 8.37
N GLY A 43 14.08 5.36 8.19
CA GLY A 43 14.45 6.28 9.26
C GLY A 43 13.25 6.99 9.91
N SER A 44 12.16 7.16 9.17
CA SER A 44 10.92 7.79 9.65
C SER A 44 9.90 6.80 10.22
N GLY A 45 10.33 5.62 10.67
CA GLY A 45 9.45 4.62 11.29
C GLY A 45 8.59 3.79 10.33
N GLN A 46 8.85 3.86 9.02
CA GLN A 46 8.23 3.01 8.00
C GLN A 46 6.70 3.09 7.96
N LYS A 47 6.13 4.30 8.08
CA LYS A 47 4.69 4.55 8.09
C LYS A 47 3.99 3.87 6.91
N LYS A 48 2.99 3.05 7.22
CA LYS A 48 2.11 2.33 6.27
C LYS A 48 0.67 2.66 6.61
N VAL A 49 -0.15 2.88 5.59
CA VAL A 49 -1.61 3.07 5.73
C VAL A 49 -2.29 2.08 4.81
N VAL A 50 -3.26 1.31 5.33
CA VAL A 50 -4.03 0.36 4.52
C VAL A 50 -5.35 1.02 4.13
N LEU A 51 -5.63 1.01 2.83
CA LEU A 51 -6.79 1.61 2.19
C LEU A 51 -7.60 0.53 1.46
N GLN A 52 -8.86 0.81 1.17
CA GLN A 52 -9.73 -0.08 0.41
C GLN A 52 -10.25 0.57 -0.88
N ASP A 53 -10.39 -0.27 -1.90
CA ASP A 53 -11.11 0.05 -3.14
C ASP A 53 -11.97 -1.17 -3.56
N THR A 54 -13.07 -0.90 -4.26
CA THR A 54 -14.09 -1.89 -4.67
C THR A 54 -14.22 -2.04 -6.18
N GLN A 55 -13.52 -1.22 -6.99
CA GLN A 55 -13.77 -1.12 -8.44
C GLN A 55 -12.79 -1.87 -9.35
N LEU A 56 -11.98 -2.79 -8.83
CA LEU A 56 -10.99 -3.51 -9.66
C LEU A 56 -11.60 -4.72 -10.39
N GLU A 57 -11.36 -4.83 -11.70
CA GLU A 57 -11.77 -5.99 -12.50
C GLU A 57 -11.27 -7.32 -11.88
N PRO A 58 -12.05 -8.42 -11.93
CA PRO A 58 -11.67 -9.69 -11.31
C PRO A 58 -10.37 -10.29 -11.88
N GLY A 59 -9.52 -10.81 -10.99
CA GLY A 59 -8.39 -11.70 -11.29
C GLY A 59 -7.14 -11.00 -11.83
N THR A 60 -6.34 -10.31 -11.02
CA THR A 60 -5.12 -10.95 -10.47
C THR A 60 -4.45 -10.15 -9.32
N VAL A 61 -4.89 -8.92 -8.99
CA VAL A 61 -4.25 -8.11 -7.93
C VAL A 61 -5.19 -7.98 -6.71
N THR A 62 -4.74 -8.50 -5.56
CA THR A 62 -5.44 -8.48 -4.27
C THR A 62 -5.10 -7.26 -3.42
N ALA A 63 -3.86 -6.78 -3.53
CA ALA A 63 -3.36 -5.55 -2.92
C ALA A 63 -2.25 -4.92 -3.77
N LEU A 64 -2.14 -3.59 -3.73
CA LEU A 64 -1.11 -2.79 -4.38
C LEU A 64 -0.51 -1.82 -3.35
N ALA A 65 0.78 -1.49 -3.46
CA ALA A 65 1.39 -0.45 -2.64
C ALA A 65 1.87 0.75 -3.49
N VAL A 66 1.64 1.95 -2.96
CA VAL A 66 2.12 3.23 -3.49
C VAL A 66 3.15 3.80 -2.53
N GLY A 67 4.33 4.14 -3.03
CA GLY A 67 5.48 4.55 -2.23
C GLY A 67 6.33 3.37 -1.73
N PRO A 68 7.35 3.62 -0.90
CA PRO A 68 7.53 4.81 -0.08
C PRO A 68 7.86 6.09 -0.87
N ALA A 69 7.15 7.16 -0.56
CA ALA A 69 7.33 8.48 -1.18
C ALA A 69 6.90 9.61 -0.21
N PRO A 70 7.16 10.89 -0.53
CA PRO A 70 6.59 12.03 0.19
C PRO A 70 5.07 11.91 0.34
N GLU A 71 4.53 12.32 1.50
CA GLU A 71 3.13 12.04 1.84
C GLU A 71 2.14 12.70 0.87
N ASP A 72 2.44 13.92 0.45
CA ASP A 72 1.68 14.71 -0.53
C ASP A 72 1.60 14.02 -1.91
N LEU A 73 2.69 13.38 -2.36
CA LEU A 73 2.70 12.64 -3.62
C LEU A 73 1.88 11.36 -3.54
N VAL A 74 1.93 10.65 -2.41
CA VAL A 74 1.10 9.45 -2.17
C VAL A 74 -0.37 9.84 -2.09
N ASP A 75 -0.70 10.88 -1.32
CA ASP A 75 -2.09 11.37 -1.15
C ASP A 75 -2.70 11.88 -2.45
N ARG A 76 -1.91 12.45 -3.35
CA ARG A 76 -2.41 12.85 -4.67
C ARG A 76 -2.97 11.67 -5.48
N VAL A 77 -2.54 10.45 -5.19
CA VAL A 77 -2.99 9.24 -5.88
C VAL A 77 -4.01 8.46 -5.06
N THR A 78 -3.86 8.41 -3.73
CA THR A 78 -4.67 7.54 -2.87
C THR A 78 -5.59 8.29 -1.90
N GLY A 79 -5.59 9.62 -1.91
CA GLY A 79 -6.26 10.44 -0.89
C GLY A 79 -7.78 10.33 -0.86
N ASP A 80 -8.39 9.93 -1.98
CA ASP A 80 -9.85 9.73 -2.08
C ASP A 80 -10.28 8.31 -1.68
N LEU A 81 -9.33 7.41 -1.37
CA LEU A 81 -9.62 6.05 -0.93
C LEU A 81 -9.89 5.99 0.57
N SER A 82 -10.84 5.15 0.95
CA SER A 82 -11.20 4.94 2.36
C SER A 82 -10.17 4.07 3.08
N LEU A 83 -10.04 4.26 4.40
CA LEU A 83 -9.32 3.31 5.26
C LEU A 83 -9.99 1.92 5.15
N TYR A 84 -9.18 0.86 5.14
CA TYR A 84 -9.66 -0.53 5.12
C TYR A 84 -10.28 -0.93 6.46
#